data_AF-A0A1J3GVA2-F1
#
_entry.id   AF-A0A1J3GVA2-F1
#
_cell.length_a   1.000
_cell.length_b   1.000
_cell.length_c   1.000
_cell.angle_alpha   90.00
_cell.angle_beta   90.00
_cell.angle_gamma   90.00
#
_symmetry.space_group_name_H-M   'P 1'
#
loop_
_entity.id
_entity.type
_entity.pdbx_description
1 polymer ?
#
loop_
_entity_poly.entity_id
_entity_poly.type
_entity_poly.pdbx_seq_one_letter_code
_entity_poly.pdbx_strand_id
1 'polypeptide(L)'
;LACSLSRELYSRGKLTYILDGDNLRHGLNKDLGFKAEDRVENIRRVGEVGKLFADAGLICIASLISPYRKDRDACREMMNDSSFVEVYMNMSLQLCEARDPKGLYKLARAGKIK
;
A
#
# COMPACT_ATOMS: atom_id res chain seq x y z
N LEU A 1 7.22 0.64 -9.31
CA LEU A 1 8.26 0.10 -8.40
C LEU A 1 7.88 -1.28 -7.89
N ALA A 2 6.77 -1.45 -7.16
CA ALA A 2 6.35 -2.75 -6.60
C ALA A 2 6.36 -3.91 -7.62
N CYS A 3 5.79 -3.72 -8.82
CA CYS A 3 5.80 -4.75 -9.87
C CYS A 3 7.22 -5.12 -10.33
N SER A 4 8.11 -4.13 -10.50
CA SER A 4 9.51 -4.37 -10.89
C SER A 4 10.28 -5.09 -9.78
N LEU A 5 10.07 -4.70 -8.52
CA LEU A 5 10.67 -5.36 -7.35
C LEU A 5 10.21 -6.81 -7.22
N SER A 6 8.90 -7.06 -7.37
CA SER A 6 8.34 -8.42 -7.35
C SER A 6 8.96 -9.30 -8.44
N ARG A 7 9.10 -8.77 -9.67
CA ARG A 7 9.76 -9.49 -10.79
C ARG A 7 11.23 -9.81 -10.49
N GLU A 8 11.96 -8.85 -9.93
CA GLU A 8 13.38 -9.03 -9.59
C GLU A 8 13.58 -10.00 -8.41
N LEU A 9 12.69 -10.02 -7.44
CA LEU A 9 12.74 -10.99 -6.35
C LEU A 9 12.39 -12.39 -6.85
N TYR A 10 11.41 -12.48 -7.76
CA TYR A 10 11.03 -13.75 -8.39
C TYR A 10 12.18 -14.36 -9.20
N SER A 11 12.92 -13.55 -9.97
CA SER A 11 14.10 -14.03 -10.72
C SER A 11 15.21 -14.57 -9.81
N ARG A 12 15.22 -14.17 -8.53
CA ARG A 12 16.13 -14.67 -7.48
C ARG A 12 15.54 -15.81 -6.66
N GLY A 13 14.46 -16.43 -7.11
CA GLY A 13 13.81 -17.56 -6.43
C GLY A 13 13.08 -17.19 -5.15
N LYS A 14 12.67 -15.92 -4.98
CA LYS A 14 11.88 -15.48 -3.83
C LYS A 14 10.40 -15.35 -4.21
N LEU A 15 9.53 -15.99 -3.43
CA LEU A 15 8.09 -15.83 -3.58
C LEU A 15 7.65 -14.47 -3.03
N THR A 16 6.89 -13.75 -3.84
CA THR A 16 6.40 -12.42 -3.50
C THR A 16 4.90 -12.29 -3.78
N TYR A 17 4.24 -11.40 -3.04
CA TYR A 17 2.86 -11.04 -3.31
C TYR A 17 2.67 -9.53 -3.14
N ILE A 18 1.98 -8.90 -4.10
CA ILE A 18 1.72 -7.44 -4.07
C ILE A 18 0.33 -7.19 -3.50
N LEU A 19 0.29 -6.50 -2.36
CA LEU A 19 -0.92 -5.94 -1.79
C LEU A 19 -1.07 -4.49 -2.29
N ASP A 20 -1.81 -4.34 -3.39
CA ASP A 20 -2.12 -3.04 -3.98
C ASP A 20 -3.50 -2.52 -3.56
N GLY A 21 -3.63 -1.20 -3.49
CA GLY A 21 -4.88 -0.54 -3.10
C GLY A 21 -6.07 -0.90 -4.00
N ASP A 22 -5.86 -1.09 -5.31
CA ASP A 22 -6.94 -1.47 -6.21
C ASP A 22 -7.40 -2.92 -5.94
N ASN A 23 -6.45 -3.85 -5.82
CA ASN A 23 -6.73 -5.27 -5.58
C ASN A 23 -7.51 -5.48 -4.27
N LEU A 24 -7.11 -4.77 -3.21
CA LEU A 24 -7.75 -4.88 -1.91
C LEU A 24 -9.15 -4.27 -1.90
N ARG A 25 -9.36 -3.15 -2.60
CA ARG A 25 -10.65 -2.45 -2.66
C ARG A 25 -11.71 -3.18 -3.50
N HIS A 26 -11.33 -4.14 -4.34
CA HIS A 26 -12.31 -5.02 -5.00
C HIS A 26 -12.81 -6.15 -4.09
N GLY A 27 -12.08 -6.50 -3.04
CA GLY A 27 -12.36 -7.65 -2.18
C GLY A 27 -12.34 -7.29 -0.71
N LEU A 28 -11.19 -7.50 -0.05
CA LEU A 28 -11.01 -7.39 1.40
C LEU A 28 -11.47 -6.05 1.99
N ASN A 29 -11.28 -4.96 1.24
CA ASN A 29 -11.54 -3.58 1.68
C ASN A 29 -12.64 -2.90 0.84
N LYS A 30 -13.53 -3.68 0.21
CA LYS A 30 -14.60 -3.13 -0.64
C LYS A 30 -15.64 -2.30 0.11
N ASP A 31 -15.76 -2.54 1.41
CA ASP A 31 -16.64 -1.84 2.34
C ASP A 31 -16.07 -0.49 2.82
N LEU A 32 -14.78 -0.23 2.58
CA LEU A 32 -14.08 0.94 3.08
C LEU A 32 -14.07 2.07 2.05
N GLY A 33 -14.52 3.25 2.47
CA GLY A 33 -14.45 4.48 1.69
C GLY A 33 -13.06 5.13 1.70
N PHE A 34 -13.06 6.46 1.65
CA PHE A 34 -11.86 7.30 1.62
C PHE A 34 -11.78 8.26 2.81
N LYS A 35 -12.66 8.12 3.81
CA LYS A 35 -12.60 8.88 5.06
C LYS A 35 -11.35 8.52 5.86
N ALA A 36 -11.01 9.35 6.85
CA ALA A 36 -9.81 9.13 7.65
C ALA A 36 -9.87 7.78 8.37
N GLU A 37 -11.01 7.42 8.93
CA GLU A 37 -11.26 6.18 9.67
C GLU A 37 -11.15 4.96 8.74
N ASP A 38 -11.74 5.03 7.55
CA ASP A 38 -11.66 3.99 6.53
C ASP A 38 -10.22 3.76 6.06
N ARG A 39 -9.41 4.82 5.99
CA ARG A 39 -7.98 4.72 5.63
C ARG A 39 -7.17 4.03 6.72
N VAL A 40 -7.43 4.35 7.98
CA VAL A 40 -6.81 3.69 9.13
C VAL A 40 -7.13 2.20 9.10
N GLU A 41 -8.41 1.84 8.93
CA GLU A 41 -8.84 0.44 8.87
C GLU A 41 -8.27 -0.29 7.65
N ASN A 42 -8.19 0.38 6.49
CA ASN A 42 -7.56 -0.18 5.29
C ASN A 42 -6.10 -0.55 5.55
N ILE A 43 -5.31 0.34 6.19
CA ILE A 43 -3.91 0.06 6.52
C ILE A 43 -3.80 -1.05 7.57
N ARG A 44 -4.67 -1.05 8.61
CA ARG A 44 -4.69 -2.11 9.62
C ARG A 44 -4.94 -3.49 8.99
N ARG A 45 -5.96 -3.63 8.13
CA ARG A 45 -6.27 -4.88 7.42
C ARG A 45 -5.11 -5.35 6.55
N VAL A 46 -4.45 -4.43 5.85
CA VAL A 46 -3.25 -4.75 5.07
C VAL A 46 -2.12 -5.25 5.96
N GLY A 47 -1.88 -4.58 7.10
CA GLY A 47 -0.86 -4.97 8.06
C GLY A 47 -1.04 -6.42 8.53
N GLU A 48 -2.26 -6.79 8.91
CA GLU A 48 -2.59 -8.17 9.33
C GLU A 48 -2.36 -9.19 8.19
N VAL A 49 -2.80 -8.89 6.98
CA VAL A 49 -2.60 -9.77 5.82
C VAL A 49 -1.13 -9.87 5.45
N GLY A 50 -0.39 -8.76 5.51
CA GLY A 50 1.06 -8.72 5.30
C GLY A 50 1.80 -9.57 6.32
N LYS A 51 1.36 -9.55 7.58
CA LYS A 51 1.87 -10.41 8.64
C LYS A 51 1.63 -11.89 8.34
N LEU A 52 0.42 -12.28 7.93
CA LEU A 52 0.11 -13.66 7.55
C LEU A 52 0.96 -14.14 6.36
N PHE A 53 1.18 -13.29 5.35
CA PHE A 53 2.06 -13.63 4.23
C PHE A 53 3.51 -13.79 4.64
N ALA A 54 4.01 -12.91 5.51
CA ALA A 54 5.36 -13.00 6.05
C ALA A 54 5.55 -14.27 6.89
N ASP A 55 4.57 -14.60 7.73
CA ASP A 55 4.55 -15.84 8.52
C ASP A 55 4.55 -17.10 7.63
N ALA A 56 3.83 -17.06 6.51
CA ALA A 56 3.85 -18.12 5.49
C ALA A 56 5.15 -18.18 4.66
N GLY A 57 6.12 -17.29 4.90
CA GLY A 57 7.43 -17.27 4.22
C GLY A 57 7.47 -16.49 2.91
N LEU A 58 6.44 -15.69 2.60
CA LEU A 58 6.43 -14.83 1.41
C LEU A 58 6.97 -13.44 1.71
N ILE A 59 7.57 -12.80 0.70
CA ILE A 59 7.86 -11.37 0.75
C ILE A 59 6.60 -10.60 0.32
N CYS A 60 5.92 -10.01 1.30
CA CYS A 60 4.76 -9.17 1.04
C CYS A 60 5.20 -7.74 0.65
N ILE A 61 4.68 -7.23 -0.47
CA ILE A 61 4.96 -5.88 -0.97
C ILE A 61 3.65 -5.08 -0.93
N ALA A 62 3.48 -4.22 0.07
CA ALA A 62 2.32 -3.33 0.17
C ALA A 62 2.55 -2.01 -0.58
N SER A 63 1.78 -1.76 -1.65
CA SER A 63 1.83 -0.51 -2.44
C SER A 63 0.60 0.35 -2.18
N LEU A 64 0.64 1.12 -1.08
CA LEU A 64 -0.52 1.87 -0.60
C LEU A 64 -0.16 3.31 -0.27
N ILE A 65 -1.16 4.20 -0.36
CA ILE A 65 -1.09 5.53 0.23
C ILE A 65 -1.35 5.36 1.74
N SER A 66 -0.30 5.49 2.55
CA SER A 66 -0.33 5.38 4.02
C SER A 66 0.04 6.72 4.67
N PRO A 67 -0.87 7.71 4.65
CA PRO A 67 -0.53 9.11 4.95
C PRO A 67 -0.16 9.35 6.41
N TYR A 68 -0.76 8.59 7.34
CA TYR A 68 -0.59 8.81 8.76
C TYR A 68 0.56 7.95 9.31
N ARG A 69 1.52 8.61 9.96
CA ARG A 69 2.69 7.95 10.56
C ARG A 69 2.27 6.89 11.59
N LYS A 70 1.32 7.22 12.46
CA LYS A 70 0.78 6.30 13.48
C LYS A 70 0.33 4.94 12.92
N ASP A 71 -0.24 4.92 11.71
CA ASP A 71 -0.75 3.68 11.11
C ASP A 71 0.42 2.84 10.57
N ARG A 72 1.47 3.50 10.05
CA ARG A 72 2.69 2.82 9.59
C ARG A 72 3.48 2.26 10.77
N ASP A 73 3.56 3.02 11.86
CA ASP A 73 4.21 2.60 13.09
C ASP A 73 3.47 1.39 13.70
N ALA A 74 2.13 1.42 13.74
CA ALA A 74 1.33 0.28 14.18
C ALA A 74 1.59 -0.98 13.32
N CYS A 75 1.66 -0.87 11.99
CA CYS A 75 2.02 -2.00 11.13
C CYS A 75 3.43 -2.53 11.41
N ARG A 76 4.39 -1.64 11.71
CA ARG A 76 5.76 -2.01 12.08
C ARG A 76 5.78 -2.78 13.40
N GLU A 77 5.07 -2.29 14.42
CA GLU A 77 4.97 -2.92 15.75
C GLU A 77 4.31 -4.30 15.71
N MET A 78 3.41 -4.56 14.75
CA MET A 78 2.78 -5.88 14.55
C MET A 78 3.75 -6.94 14.03
N MET A 79 4.89 -6.54 13.48
CA MET A 79 5.90 -7.40 12.86
C MET A 79 7.18 -7.42 13.68
N ASN A 80 7.96 -8.49 13.57
CA ASN A 80 9.31 -8.50 14.15
C ASN A 80 10.19 -7.47 13.39
N ASP A 81 11.04 -6.74 14.09
CA ASP A 81 11.85 -5.63 13.54
C ASP A 81 12.66 -6.00 12.27
N SER A 82 13.05 -7.27 12.13
CA SER A 82 13.79 -7.79 10.97
C SER A 82 12.93 -8.04 9.72
N SER A 83 11.61 -8.00 9.83
CA SER A 83 10.67 -8.43 8.78
C SER A 83 9.90 -7.28 8.13
N PHE A 84 10.07 -6.04 8.61
CA PHE A 84 9.36 -4.87 8.10
C PHE A 84 10.32 -3.80 7.54
N VAL A 85 10.15 -3.47 6.25
CA VAL A 85 10.92 -2.43 5.57
C VAL A 85 9.98 -1.35 5.05
N GLU A 86 10.12 -0.14 5.58
CA GLU A 86 9.37 1.03 5.11
C GLU A 86 10.14 1.74 3.99
N VAL A 87 9.50 1.90 2.83
CA VAL A 87 10.06 2.59 1.67
C VAL A 87 9.25 3.85 1.39
N TYR A 88 9.82 5.02 1.66
CA TYR A 88 9.17 6.29 1.38
C TYR A 88 9.39 6.73 -0.07
N MET A 89 8.32 6.73 -0.86
CA MET A 89 8.31 7.26 -2.22
C MET A 89 8.25 8.79 -2.19
N ASN A 90 9.39 9.44 -1.95
CA ASN A 90 9.51 10.89 -1.86
C ASN A 90 9.45 11.58 -3.23
N MET A 91 8.26 11.62 -3.83
CA MET A 91 7.99 12.35 -5.07
C MET A 91 7.19 13.60 -4.76
N SER A 92 7.48 14.71 -5.46
CA SER A 92 6.72 15.94 -5.28
C SER A 92 5.27 15.78 -5.75
N LEU A 93 4.34 16.47 -5.07
CA LEU A 93 2.93 16.47 -5.43
C LEU A 93 2.72 16.95 -6.87
N GLN A 94 3.46 17.99 -7.28
CA GLN A 94 3.39 18.56 -8.63
C GLN A 94 3.74 17.52 -9.70
N LEU A 95 4.75 16.67 -9.45
CA LEU A 95 5.12 15.62 -10.39
C LEU A 95 4.08 14.49 -10.43
N CYS A 96 3.53 14.11 -9.28
CA CYS A 96 2.45 13.12 -9.22
C CYS A 96 1.19 13.61 -9.95
N GLU A 97 0.82 14.88 -9.76
CA GLU A 97 -0.29 15.55 -10.46
C GLU A 97 -0.06 15.70 -11.96
N ALA A 98 1.17 16.00 -12.38
CA ALA A 98 1.51 16.10 -13.80
C ALA A 98 1.42 14.74 -14.51
N ARG A 99 1.77 13.65 -13.83
CA ARG A 99 1.71 12.29 -14.38
C ARG A 99 0.29 11.73 -14.43
N ASP A 100 -0.49 11.94 -13.37
CA ASP A 100 -1.90 11.55 -13.17
C ASP A 100 -2.40 10.38 -14.06
N PRO A 101 -1.81 9.17 -13.93
CA PRO A 101 -2.05 8.07 -14.87
C PRO A 101 -3.49 7.57 -14.87
N LYS A 102 -4.23 7.83 -13.79
CA LYS A 102 -5.64 7.43 -13.61
C LYS A 102 -6.61 8.61 -13.74
N GLY A 103 -6.13 9.82 -13.98
CA GLY A 103 -6.99 11.02 -14.02
C GLY A 103 -7.58 11.43 -12.67
N LEU A 104 -7.13 10.82 -11.56
CA LEU A 104 -7.71 11.03 -10.23
C LEU A 104 -7.41 12.42 -9.69
N TYR A 105 -6.22 12.97 -9.97
CA TYR A 105 -5.89 14.34 -9.56
C TYR A 105 -6.75 15.35 -10.31
N LYS A 106 -6.97 15.17 -11.62
CA LYS A 106 -7.90 16.02 -12.40
C LYS A 106 -9.32 15.98 -11.82
N LEU A 107 -9.82 14.79 -11.46
CA LEU A 107 -11.15 14.64 -10.86
C LEU A 107 -11.24 15.29 -9.46
N ALA A 108 -10.21 15.16 -8.64
CA ALA A 108 -10.13 15.81 -7.33
C ALA A 108 -10.10 17.34 -7.45
N ARG A 109 -9.29 17.90 -8.37
CA ARG A 109 -9.24 19.35 -8.65
C ARG A 109 -10.58 19.88 -9.17
N ALA A 110 -11.34 19.06 -9.89
CA ALA A 110 -12.70 19.37 -10.35
C ALA A 110 -13.79 19.15 -9.29
N GLY A 111 -13.45 18.74 -8.06
CA GLY A 111 -14.39 18.49 -6.97
C GLY A 111 -15.28 17.26 -7.14
N LYS A 112 -14.95 16.37 -8.10
CA LYS A 112 -15.71 15.13 -8.38
C LYS A 112 -15.36 13.98 -7.44
N ILE A 113 -14.21 14.08 -6.77
CA ILE A 113 -13.76 13.16 -5.72
C ILE A 113 -13.45 14.03 -4.50
N LYS A 114 -13.99 13.64 -3.34
CA LYS A 114 -13.75 14.28 -2.04
C LYS A 114 -13.01 13.32 -1.11
#